data_AF-A0A167HMF4-F1
#
_entry.id   AF-A0A167HMF4-F1
#
_cell.length_a   1.000
_cell.length_b   1.000
_cell.length_c   1.000
_cell.angle_alpha   90.00
_cell.angle_beta   90.00
_cell.angle_gamma   90.00
#
_symmetry.space_group_name_H-M   'P 1'
#
loop_
_entity.id
_entity.type
_entity.pdbx_description
1 polymer ?
#
loop_
_entity_poly.entity_id
_entity_poly.type
_entity_poly.pdbx_seq_one_letter_code
_entity_poly.pdbx_strand_id
1 'polypeptide(L)' 'MAGDVTGQGFHLEESADGVNIDAVWSGEVDPAGCGREIRGWRSVVEGRTTVEPLSEHPFVLKKTSGWR' A
#
# COMPACT_ATOMS: atom_id res chain seq x y z
N MET A 1 -8.45 -6.56 3.25
CA MET A 1 -7.09 -6.23 2.78
C MET A 1 -6.24 -7.48 2.86
N ALA A 2 -5.50 -7.78 1.80
CA ALA A 2 -4.54 -8.87 1.74
C ALA A 2 -3.21 -8.30 1.25
N GLY A 3 -2.08 -8.73 1.82
CA GLY A 3 -0.78 -8.18 1.44
C GLY A 3 0.39 -9.04 1.88
N ASP A 4 1.52 -8.81 1.22
CA ASP A 4 2.79 -9.47 1.46
C ASP A 4 3.90 -8.40 1.58
N VAL A 5 4.89 -8.70 2.41
CA VAL A 5 6.14 -7.95 2.52
C VAL A 5 7.25 -8.93 2.20
N THR A 6 7.83 -8.80 1.01
CA THR A 6 9.01 -9.56 0.61
C THR A 6 10.25 -8.73 0.83
N GLY A 7 11.43 -9.36 0.84
CA GLY A 7 12.71 -8.64 0.84
C GLY A 7 12.91 -7.70 -0.37
N GLN A 8 12.00 -7.74 -1.36
CA GLN A 8 12.04 -6.95 -2.58
C GLN A 8 10.96 -5.86 -2.65
N GLY A 9 10.03 -5.76 -1.69
CA GLY A 9 8.99 -4.72 -1.70
C GLY A 9 7.75 -5.05 -0.88
N PHE A 10 6.84 -4.07 -0.83
CA PHE A 10 5.53 -4.12 -0.20
C PHE A 10 4.44 -4.12 -1.25
N HIS A 11 3.48 -5.04 -1.10
CA HIS A 11 2.30 -5.11 -1.96
C HIS A 11 1.04 -5.41 -1.13
N LEU A 12 -0.01 -4.62 -1.33
CA LEU A 12 -1.29 -4.78 -0.64
C LEU A 12 -2.46 -4.48 -1.58
N GLU A 13 -3.44 -5.37 -1.58
CA GLU A 13 -4.70 -5.21 -2.30
C GLU A 13 -5.80 -4.76 -1.33
N GLU A 14 -6.42 -3.63 -1.67
CA GLU A 14 -7.55 -3.04 -0.97
C GLU A 14 -8.84 -3.45 -1.65
N SER A 15 -9.80 -3.89 -0.84
CA SER A 15 -11.13 -4.32 -1.27
C SER A 15 -12.12 -3.96 -0.17
N ALA A 16 -13.19 -3.27 -0.54
CA ALA A 16 -14.30 -2.90 0.34
C ALA A 16 -15.36 -4.01 0.42
N ASP A 17 -15.51 -4.83 -0.63
CA ASP A 17 -16.52 -5.88 -0.71
C ASP A 17 -15.96 -7.30 -0.48
N GLY A 18 -14.63 -7.45 -0.41
CA GLY A 18 -13.94 -8.72 -0.24
C GLY A 18 -13.92 -9.61 -1.49
N VAL A 19 -14.41 -9.12 -2.62
CA VAL A 19 -14.49 -9.84 -3.90
C VAL A 19 -13.61 -9.16 -4.95
N ASN A 20 -13.60 -7.84 -4.92
CA ASN A 20 -13.06 -7.01 -5.98
C ASN A 20 -11.96 -6.10 -5.46
N ILE A 21 -10.93 -5.87 -6.27
CA ILE A 21 -9.84 -4.93 -5.93
C ILE A 21 -10.29 -3.51 -6.30
N ASP A 22 -10.27 -2.63 -5.30
CA ASP A 22 -10.58 -1.20 -5.44
C ASP A 22 -9.30 -0.36 -5.61
N ALA A 23 -8.22 -0.76 -4.93
CA ALA A 23 -6.92 -0.12 -5.04
C ALA A 23 -5.77 -1.10 -4.76
N VAL A 24 -4.62 -0.79 -5.35
CA VAL A 24 -3.35 -1.50 -5.13
C VAL A 24 -2.37 -0.55 -4.45
N TRP A 25 -1.69 -1.03 -3.42
CA TRP A 25 -0.64 -0.29 -2.74
C TRP A 25 0.69 -0.98 -3.04
N SER A 26 1.65 -0.21 -3.55
CA SER A 26 2.99 -0.70 -3.88
C SER A 26 4.04 0.22 -3.29
N GLY A 27 5.07 -0.34 -2.67
CA GLY A 27 6.12 0.46 -2.06
C GLY A 27 7.37 -0.34 -1.74
N GLU A 28 8.40 0.36 -1.29
CA GLU A 28 9.69 -0.20 -0.95
C GLU A 28 10.12 0.21 0.46
N VAL A 29 10.91 -0.65 1.09
CA VAL A 29 11.51 -0.36 2.39
C VAL A 29 12.56 0.73 2.21
N ASP A 30 12.43 1.84 2.93
CA ASP A 30 13.42 2.92 2.90
C ASP A 30 14.69 2.46 3.65
N PRO A 31 15.84 2.27 2.96
CA PRO A 31 17.07 1.84 3.59
C PRO A 31 17.63 2.90 4.56
N ALA A 32 17.36 4.19 4.34
CA ALA A 32 17.75 5.26 5.25
C ALA A 32 16.97 5.22 6.57
N GLY A 33 15.78 4.61 6.58
CA GLY A 33 14.94 4.40 7.76
C GLY A 33 15.36 3.21 8.65
N CYS A 34 16.47 2.55 8.34
CA CYS A 34 16.88 1.27 8.95
C CYS A 34 15.80 0.18 8.84
N GLY A 35 15.04 0.17 7.74
CA GLY A 35 13.96 -0.80 7.55
C GLY A 35 12.70 -0.58 8.39
N ARG A 36 12.54 0.63 8.95
CA ARG A 36 11.37 0.98 9.79
C ARG A 36 10.26 1.69 9.02
N GLU A 37 10.54 2.11 7.80
CA GLU A 37 9.60 2.83 6.96
C GLU A 37 9.45 2.12 5.61
N ILE A 38 8.21 2.02 5.13
CA ILE A 38 7.88 1.67 3.75
C ILE A 38 7.27 2.90 3.12
N ARG A 39 7.74 3.27 1.93
CA ARG A 39 7.23 4.40 1.16
C ARG A 39 6.73 3.92 -0.18
N GLY A 40 5.61 4.46 -0.65
CA GLY A 40 5.00 3.98 -1.86
C GLY A 40 3.79 4.78 -2.30
N TRP A 41 3.02 4.19 -3.20
CA TRP A 41 1.84 4.77 -3.81
C TRP A 41 0.64 3.83 -3.69
N ARG A 42 -0.51 4.41 -3.41
CA ARG A 42 -1.81 3.78 -3.56
C ARG A 42 -2.37 4.19 -4.91
N SER A 43 -2.65 3.21 -5.76
CA SER A 43 -3.21 3.39 -7.10
C SER A 43 -4.62 2.82 -7.14
N VAL A 44 -5.57 3.67 -7.49
CA VAL A 44 -6.98 3.29 -7.66
C VAL A 44 -7.17 2.51 -8.96
N VAL A 45 -7.99 1.45 -8.94
CA VAL A 45 -8.33 0.70 -10.16
C VAL A 45 -9.39 1.46 -10.98
N GLU A 46 -9.17 1.57 -12.29
CA GLU A 46 -10.08 2.28 -13.20
C GLU A 46 -11.50 1.71 -13.13
N GLY A 47 -12.51 2.60 -13.05
CA GLY A 47 -13.92 2.22 -13.00
C GLY A 47 -14.41 1.71 -11.63
N ARG A 48 -13.57 1.69 -10.59
CA ARG A 48 -13.95 1.29 -9.23
C ARG A 48 -14.41 2.42 -8.31
N THR A 49 -14.15 3.68 -8.67
CA THR A 49 -14.60 4.86 -7.93
C THR A 49 -15.29 5.84 -8.85
N THR A 50 -16.33 6.48 -8.30
CA THR A 50 -17.16 7.48 -8.96
C THR A 50 -16.75 8.91 -8.63
N VAL A 51 -15.70 9.11 -7.81
CA VAL A 51 -15.43 10.42 -7.18
C VAL A 51 -14.00 10.95 -7.34
N GLU A 52 -13.01 10.13 -7.71
CA GLU A 52 -11.64 10.63 -7.91
C GLU A 52 -11.08 10.18 -9.27
N PRO A 53 -10.36 11.04 -10.02
CA PRO A 53 -9.61 10.57 -11.18
C PRO A 53 -8.62 9.50 -10.72
N LEU A 54 -8.11 8.67 -11.65
CA LEU A 54 -7.00 7.75 -11.40
C LEU A 54 -5.86 8.51 -10.72
N SER A 55 -5.82 8.44 -9.39
CA SER A 55 -4.96 9.28 -8.55
C SER A 55 -4.04 8.37 -7.77
N GLU A 56 -2.75 8.60 -7.93
CA GLU A 56 -1.72 7.95 -7.12
C GLU A 56 -1.57 8.76 -5.83
N HIS A 57 -1.86 8.13 -4.69
CA HIS A 57 -1.72 8.78 -3.39
C HIS A 57 -0.45 8.27 -2.71
N PRO A 58 0.53 9.14 -2.40
CA PRO A 58 1.74 8.72 -1.72
C PRO A 58 1.41 8.32 -0.27
N PHE A 59 2.10 7.31 0.24
CA PHE A 59 1.97 6.87 1.62
C PHE A 59 3.32 6.59 2.27
N VAL A 60 3.34 6.61 3.61
CA VAL A 60 4.44 6.12 4.44
C VAL A 60 3.87 5.23 5.54
N LEU A 61 4.27 3.96 5.57
CA LEU A 61 3.99 3.06 6.69
C LEU A 61 5.17 3.06 7.63
N LYS A 62 4.92 3.29 8.93
CA LYS A 62 5.95 3.32 9.98
C LYS A 62 5.72 2.16 10.94
N LYS A 63 6.77 1.38 11.19
CA LYS A 63 6.72 0.32 12.21
C LYS A 63 6.59 0.94 13.60
N THR A 64 5.53 0.62 14.32
CA THR A 64 5.36 1.05 15.71
C THR A 64 6.18 0.17 16.65
N SER A 65 6.77 0.78 17.68
CA SER A 65 7.49 0.06 18.75
C SER A 65 6.47 -0.70 19.60
N GLY A 66 6.28 -1.99 19.31
CA GLY A 66 5.31 -2.82 20.03
C GLY A 66 5.19 -4.25 19.52
N TRP A 67 5.57 -4.51 18.27
CA TRP A 67 5.67 -5.86 17.74
C TRP A 67 6.86 -6.60 18.38
N ARG A 68 6.55 -7.59 19.21
CA ARG A 68 7.46 -8.65 19.64
C ARG A 68 6.93 -9.97 19.09
#